data_AF-A0A961J1M5-F1
#
_entry.id   AF-A0A961J1M5-F1
#
_cell.length_a   1.000
_cell.length_b   1.000
_cell.length_c   1.000
_cell.angle_alpha   90.00
_cell.angle_beta   90.00
_cell.angle_gamma   90.00
#
_symmetry.space_group_name_H-M   'P 1'
#
loop_
_entity.id
_entity.type
_entity.pdbx_description
1 polymer ?
#
loop_
_entity_poly.entity_id
_entity_poly.type
_entity_poly.pdbx_seq_one_letter_code
_entity_poly.pdbx_strand_id
1 'polypeptide(L)'
;MRNAIYVLVGVQVAILVFALISTSASSGMDAAGRGMAEGLLVAGGIAMAVIFLPAVLLAGNPRWQKLALGLALLFPALILLYLAAL
;
A
#
# COMPACT_ATOMS: atom_id res chain seq x y z
N MET A 1 -15.12 -4.16 12.68
CA MET A 1 -13.68 -3.82 12.52
C MET A 1 -12.98 -4.68 11.49
N ARG A 2 -13.15 -6.01 11.49
CA ARG A 2 -12.59 -6.90 10.46
C ARG A 2 -12.80 -6.44 9.00
N ASN A 3 -14.04 -6.12 8.62
CA ASN A 3 -14.35 -5.63 7.27
C ASN A 3 -13.62 -4.33 6.94
N ALA A 4 -13.45 -3.42 7.90
CA ALA A 4 -12.72 -2.17 7.68
C ALA A 4 -11.24 -2.44 7.37
N ILE A 5 -10.61 -3.41 8.03
CA ILE A 5 -9.22 -3.81 7.75
C ILE A 5 -9.11 -4.37 6.33
N TYR A 6 -10.02 -5.25 5.92
CA TYR A 6 -10.01 -5.80 4.56
C TYR A 6 -10.27 -4.75 3.49
N VAL A 7 -11.21 -3.82 3.72
CA VAL A 7 -11.47 -2.71 2.81
C VAL A 7 -10.26 -1.78 2.72
N LEU A 8 -9.66 -1.40 3.85
CA LEU A 8 -8.47 -0.54 3.86
C LEU A 8 -7.30 -1.18 3.11
N VAL A 9 -7.00 -2.45 3.37
CA VAL A 9 -5.93 -3.18 2.66
C VAL A 9 -6.27 -3.31 1.17
N GLY A 10 -7.52 -3.68 0.84
CA GLY A 10 -7.96 -3.86 -0.54
C GLY A 10 -7.90 -2.57 -1.36
N VAL A 11 -8.36 -1.44 -0.81
CA VAL A 11 -8.27 -0.12 -1.47
C VAL A 11 -6.82 0.26 -1.73
N GLN A 12 -5.92 0.06 -0.76
CA GLN A 12 -4.51 0.40 -0.92
C GLN A 12 -3.80 -0.46 -1.97
N VAL A 13 -4.12 -1.76 -2.03
CA VAL A 13 -3.65 -2.64 -3.10
C VAL A 13 -4.20 -2.20 -4.46
N ALA A 14 -5.48 -1.82 -4.54
CA ALA A 14 -6.08 -1.33 -5.78
C ALA A 14 -5.41 -0.04 -6.27
N ILE A 15 -5.08 0.89 -5.36
CA ILE A 15 -4.33 2.11 -5.68
C ILE A 15 -2.94 1.77 -6.23
N LEU A 16 -2.22 0.84 -5.59
CA LEU A 16 -0.90 0.40 -6.05
C LEU A 16 -0.96 -0.21 -7.45
N VAL A 17 -1.91 -1.10 -7.70
CA VAL A 17 -2.12 -1.73 -9.02
C VAL A 17 -2.47 -0.68 -10.06
N PHE A 18 -3.35 0.26 -9.72
CA PHE A 18 -3.71 1.36 -10.61
C PHE A 18 -2.50 2.26 -10.94
N ALA A 19 -1.66 2.57 -9.94
CA ALA A 19 -0.43 3.33 -10.14
C ALA A 19 0.54 2.59 -11.06
N LEU A 20 0.72 1.28 -10.87
CA LEU A 20 1.57 0.45 -11.73
C LEU A 20 1.11 0.47 -13.19
N ILE A 21 -0.20 0.23 -13.42
CA ILE A 21 -0.79 0.28 -14.77
C ILE A 21 -0.61 1.66 -15.40
N SER A 22 -0.83 2.72 -14.62
CA SER A 22 -0.72 4.10 -15.10
C SER A 22 0.72 4.46 -15.49
N THR A 23 1.71 4.01 -14.70
CA THR A 23 3.13 4.20 -15.01
C THR A 23 3.51 3.43 -16.28
N SER A 24 3.08 2.17 -16.43
CA SER A 24 3.38 1.38 -17.61
C SER A 24 2.71 1.90 -18.89
N ALA A 25 1.52 2.51 -18.76
CA ALA A 25 0.79 3.10 -19.88
C ALA A 25 1.24 4.53 -20.26
N SER A 26 2.12 5.16 -19.46
CA SER A 26 2.53 6.56 -19.66
C SER A 26 3.48 6.71 -20.85
N SER A 27 2.95 7.11 -22.01
CA SER A 27 3.72 7.28 -23.26
C SER A 27 4.70 8.46 -23.28
N GLY A 28 4.65 9.35 -22.28
CA GLY A 28 5.48 10.57 -22.21
C GLY A 28 6.76 10.43 -21.38
N MET A 29 6.97 9.29 -20.70
CA MET A 29 8.18 9.05 -19.92
C MET A 29 9.28 8.40 -20.76
N ASP A 30 10.52 8.83 -20.53
CA ASP A 30 11.70 8.16 -21.07
C ASP A 30 11.85 6.75 -20.47
N ALA A 31 12.56 5.87 -21.18
CA ALA A 31 12.68 4.47 -20.78
C ALA A 31 13.35 4.31 -19.40
N ALA A 32 14.33 5.17 -19.09
CA ALA A 32 15.02 5.16 -17.80
C ALA A 32 14.10 5.62 -16.66
N GLY A 33 13.36 6.71 -16.82
CA GLY A 33 12.41 7.20 -15.82
C GLY A 33 11.25 6.23 -15.60
N ARG A 34 10.78 5.54 -16.65
CA ARG A 34 9.77 4.48 -16.52
C ARG A 34 10.30 3.29 -15.74
N GLY A 35 11.48 2.78 -16.07
CA GLY A 35 12.09 1.68 -15.33
C GLY A 35 12.32 2.00 -13.85
N MET A 36 12.75 3.22 -13.53
CA MET A 36 12.92 3.67 -12.13
C MET A 36 11.57 3.75 -11.39
N ALA A 37 10.54 4.33 -12.01
CA ALA A 37 9.23 4.45 -11.40
C ALA A 37 8.57 3.08 -11.16
N GLU A 38 8.64 2.17 -12.14
CA GLU A 38 8.14 0.79 -12.00
C GLU A 38 8.91 0.04 -10.91
N GLY A 39 10.24 0.17 -10.86
CA GLY A 39 11.07 -0.43 -9.82
C GLY A 39 10.69 0.06 -8.42
N LEU A 40 10.44 1.36 -8.26
CA LEU A 40 9.97 1.94 -6.99
C LEU A 40 8.59 1.41 -6.60
N LEU A 41 7.65 1.33 -7.56
CA LEU A 41 6.30 0.81 -7.30
C LEU A 41 6.31 -0.67 -6.92
N VAL A 42 7.16 -1.49 -7.55
CA VAL A 42 7.34 -2.89 -7.20
C VAL A 42 7.95 -3.02 -5.79
N ALA A 43 9.00 -2.26 -5.48
CA ALA A 43 9.61 -2.26 -4.15
C ALA A 43 8.61 -1.81 -3.06
N GLY A 44 7.84 -0.74 -3.34
CA GLY A 44 6.77 -0.25 -2.47
C GLY A 44 5.67 -1.31 -2.27
N GLY A 45 5.32 -2.04 -3.32
CA GLY A 45 4.37 -3.15 -3.25
C GLY A 45 4.84 -4.30 -2.36
N ILE A 46 6.12 -4.68 -2.45
CA ILE A 46 6.71 -5.69 -1.57
C ILE A 46 6.68 -5.21 -0.11
N ALA A 47 7.06 -3.95 0.14
CA ALA A 47 7.02 -3.37 1.48
C ALA A 47 5.58 -3.34 2.06
N MET A 48 4.59 -2.99 1.23
CA MET A 48 3.16 -3.06 1.62
C MET A 48 2.75 -4.49 1.96
N ALA A 49 3.17 -5.49 1.17
CA ALA A 49 2.82 -6.88 1.41
C ALA A 49 3.33 -7.39 2.77
N VAL A 50 4.55 -7.01 3.18
CA VAL A 50 5.13 -7.37 4.49
C VAL A 50 4.27 -6.86 5.65
N ILE A 51 3.61 -5.72 5.49
CA ILE A 51 2.76 -5.11 6.53
C ILE A 51 1.31 -5.61 6.44
N PHE A 52 0.79 -5.79 5.22
CA PHE A 52 -0.61 -6.14 5.01
C PHE A 52 -0.91 -7.61 5.24
N LEU A 53 0.02 -8.54 4.92
CA LEU A 53 -0.17 -9.96 5.23
C LEU A 53 -0.50 -10.19 6.71
N PRO A 54 0.34 -9.72 7.67
CA PRO A 54 0.05 -9.93 9.08
C PRO A 54 -1.21 -9.17 9.53
N ALA A 55 -1.50 -7.98 8.97
CA ALA A 55 -2.73 -7.25 9.28
C ALA A 55 -3.99 -8.06 8.89
N VAL A 56 -4.01 -8.64 7.69
CA VAL A 56 -5.11 -9.48 7.18
C VAL A 56 -5.26 -10.75 7.99
N LEU A 57 -4.15 -11.40 8.37
CA LEU A 57 -4.15 -12.59 9.24
C LEU A 57 -4.68 -12.26 10.64
N LEU A 58 -4.19 -11.19 11.26
CA LEU A 58 -4.62 -10.73 12.60
C LEU A 58 -6.08 -10.28 12.62
N ALA A 59 -6.62 -9.78 11.50
CA ALA A 59 -8.02 -9.39 11.38
C ALA A 59 -9.00 -10.56 11.63
N GLY A 60 -8.54 -11.81 11.44
CA GLY A 60 -9.31 -13.02 11.74
C GLY A 60 -9.53 -13.28 13.23
N ASN A 61 -8.71 -12.70 14.11
CA ASN A 61 -8.84 -12.89 15.55
C ASN A 61 -9.36 -11.62 16.24
N PRO A 62 -10.56 -11.63 16.85
CA PRO A 62 -11.18 -10.44 17.45
C PRO A 62 -10.34 -9.78 18.54
N ARG A 63 -9.48 -10.53 19.24
CA ARG A 63 -8.57 -9.97 20.26
C ARG A 63 -7.50 -9.05 19.67
N TRP A 64 -7.11 -9.30 18.42
CA TRP A 64 -6.00 -8.60 17.74
C TRP A 64 -6.46 -7.58 16.71
N GLN A 65 -7.77 -7.36 16.55
CA GLN A 65 -8.32 -6.45 15.53
C GLN A 65 -7.85 -5.00 15.69
N LYS A 66 -7.58 -4.54 16.92
CA LYS A 66 -7.04 -3.19 17.15
C LYS A 66 -5.61 -3.06 16.60
N LEU A 67 -4.77 -4.07 16.83
CA LEU A 67 -3.40 -4.13 16.29
C LEU A 67 -3.41 -4.28 14.77
N ALA A 68 -4.29 -5.13 14.24
CA ALA A 68 -4.49 -5.29 12.80
C ALA A 68 -4.91 -3.98 12.11
N LEU A 69 -5.80 -3.20 12.74
CA LEU A 69 -6.21 -1.90 12.25
C LEU A 69 -5.04 -0.90 12.28
N GLY A 70 -4.25 -0.89 13.35
CA GLY A 70 -3.04 -0.06 13.45
C GLY A 70 -2.02 -0.37 12.36
N LEU A 71 -1.76 -1.66 12.09
CA LEU A 71 -0.90 -2.10 10.99
C LEU A 71 -1.44 -1.68 9.62
N ALA A 72 -2.76 -1.80 9.39
CA ALA A 72 -3.38 -1.41 8.12
C ALA A 72 -3.35 0.12 7.88
N LEU A 73 -3.34 0.91 8.95
CA LEU A 73 -3.25 2.38 8.93
C LEU A 73 -1.81 2.91 8.88
N LEU A 74 -0.82 2.06 9.14
CA LEU A 74 0.58 2.48 9.21
C LEU A 74 1.06 3.08 7.89
N PHE A 75 0.73 2.43 6.77
CA PHE A 75 1.13 2.87 5.44
C PHE A 75 0.53 4.24 5.04
N PRO A 76 -0.79 4.50 5.16
CA PRO A 76 -1.35 5.80 4.85
C PRO A 76 -0.91 6.86 5.86
N ALA A 77 -0.68 6.50 7.12
CA ALA A 77 -0.15 7.43 8.13
C ALA A 77 1.27 7.89 7.78
N LEU A 78 2.14 6.98 7.31
CA LEU A 78 3.50 7.35 6.87
C LEU A 78 3.47 8.30 5.67
N ILE A 79 2.59 8.08 4.71
CA ILE A 79 2.41 8.97 3.57
C ILE A 79 1.91 10.35 4.04
N LEU A 80 0.90 10.40 4.92
CA LEU A 80 0.39 11.66 5.45
C LEU A 80 1.43 12.40 6.28
N LEU A 81 2.23 11.70 7.09
CA LEU A 81 3.33 12.29 7.85
C LEU A 81 4.42 12.85 6.93
N TYR A 82 4.76 12.14 5.86
CA TYR A 82 5.69 12.64 4.86
C TYR A 82 5.16 13.91 4.18
N LEU A 83 3.89 13.91 3.77
CA LEU A 83 3.24 15.08 3.16
C LEU A 83 3.13 16.27 4.12
N ALA A 84 2.93 16.02 5.41
CA ALA A 84 2.88 17.08 6.42
C ALA A 84 4.26 17.65 6.80
N ALA A 85 5.34 16.93 6.46
CA ALA A 85 6.72 17.35 6.71
C ALA A 85 7.38 18.07 5.53
N LEU A 86 6.69 18.14 4.38
CA LEU A 86 7.07 18.92 3.18
C LEU A 86 6.57 20.37 3.30
#